data_AF-C0PD13-F1
#
_entry.id   AF-C0PD13-F1
#
_cell.length_a   1.000
_cell.length_b   1.000
_cell.length_c   1.000
_cell.angle_alpha   90.00
_cell.angle_beta   90.00
_cell.angle_gamma   90.00
#
_symmetry.space_group_name_H-M   'P 1'
#
loop_
_entity.id
_entity.type
_entity.pdbx_description
1 polymer ?
#
loop_
_entity_poly.entity_id
_entity_poly.type
_entity_poly.pdbx_seq_one_letter_code
_entity_poly.pdbx_strand_id
1 'polypeptide(L)'
;MDDIIKLKDYFDRRNEAKSQLPLTKATVTKVEVVGMGDRVCVDLCSIMRPGEGLLVGSYARGMFLVHSECLETNYIASRPFRVNAGPVHAYVTVPGGKTSYLSELGSGKEVIVINQSGLWRTAIVGRVKIESRPLILVEAKDNSGDETYSIFLQNAETVALITPNTGSSGRTAIPVTSLKVGDEVLVRKQGAARHTGIEIQEFIVER
;
A
#
# COMPACT_ATOMS: atom_id res chain seq x y z
N MET A 1 17.91 29.90 -4.62
CA MET A 1 18.82 28.83 -5.06
C MET A 1 18.30 27.48 -4.56
N ASP A 2 18.04 27.34 -3.26
CA ASP A 2 17.52 26.10 -2.64
C ASP A 2 16.21 25.58 -3.20
N ASP A 3 15.24 26.45 -3.52
CA ASP A 3 13.95 25.99 -4.07
C ASP A 3 14.08 25.50 -5.51
N ILE A 4 15.04 26.03 -6.27
CA ILE A 4 15.35 25.57 -7.63
C ILE A 4 16.02 24.20 -7.58
N ILE A 5 16.89 23.96 -6.59
CA ILE A 5 17.53 22.66 -6.34
C ILE A 5 16.47 21.63 -5.92
N LYS A 6 15.58 21.97 -4.97
CA LYS A 6 14.46 21.09 -4.57
C LYS A 6 13.54 20.74 -5.74
N LEU A 7 13.27 21.70 -6.62
CA LEU A 7 12.42 21.47 -7.79
C LEU A 7 13.12 20.58 -8.83
N LYS A 8 14.42 20.76 -9.03
CA LYS A 8 15.23 19.87 -9.87
C LYS A 8 15.27 18.45 -9.31
N ASP A 9 15.55 18.28 -8.03
CA ASP A 9 15.52 16.99 -7.33
C ASP A 9 14.14 16.32 -7.40
N TYR A 10 13.06 17.11 -7.38
CA TYR A 10 11.71 16.59 -7.60
C TYR A 10 11.53 16.05 -9.02
N PHE A 11 11.97 16.80 -10.05
CA PHE A 11 11.88 16.35 -11.44
C PHE A 11 12.76 15.12 -11.71
N ASP A 12 13.95 15.05 -11.13
CA ASP A 12 14.86 13.92 -11.27
C ASP A 12 14.25 12.66 -10.63
N ARG A 13 13.71 12.75 -9.40
CA ARG A 13 12.96 11.66 -8.74
C ARG A 13 11.66 11.29 -9.45
N ARG A 14 10.98 12.24 -10.09
CA ARG A 14 9.78 11.97 -10.89
C ARG A 14 10.11 11.23 -12.19
N ASN A 15 11.28 11.50 -12.77
CA ASN A 15 11.81 10.81 -13.94
C ASN A 15 12.35 9.40 -13.61
N GLU A 16 12.50 9.03 -12.33
CA GLU A 16 12.77 7.65 -11.87
C GLU A 16 11.59 6.68 -12.10
N ALA A 17 10.54 7.09 -12.81
CA ALA A 17 9.46 6.24 -13.34
C ALA A 17 9.92 5.08 -14.25
N LYS A 18 11.24 4.81 -14.34
CA LYS A 18 11.87 3.68 -15.03
C LYS A 18 12.45 2.62 -14.09
N SER A 19 12.47 2.87 -12.77
CA SER A 19 12.93 1.89 -11.79
C SER A 19 11.77 0.96 -11.38
N GLN A 20 12.03 -0.34 -11.29
CA GLN A 20 11.07 -1.32 -10.78
C GLN A 20 11.38 -1.63 -9.33
N LEU A 21 10.35 -1.60 -8.48
CA LEU A 21 10.41 -2.18 -7.15
C LEU A 21 10.01 -3.65 -7.24
N PRO A 22 10.82 -4.59 -6.70
CA PRO A 22 10.47 -6.00 -6.73
C PRO A 22 9.23 -6.26 -5.88
N LEU A 23 8.25 -6.94 -6.47
CA LEU A 23 7.07 -7.45 -5.81
C LEU A 23 7.16 -8.96 -5.70
N THR A 24 6.76 -9.47 -4.56
CA THR A 24 6.71 -10.89 -4.24
C THR A 24 5.26 -11.34 -4.15
N LYS A 25 4.99 -12.57 -4.58
CA LYS A 25 3.68 -13.19 -4.38
C LYS A 25 3.58 -13.72 -2.96
N ALA A 26 2.46 -13.44 -2.29
CA ALA A 26 2.16 -14.03 -1.00
C ALA A 26 0.78 -14.68 -1.06
N THR A 27 0.65 -15.85 -0.46
CA THR A 27 -0.61 -16.59 -0.37
C THR A 27 -1.32 -16.20 0.92
N VAL A 28 -2.57 -15.78 0.82
CA VAL A 28 -3.40 -15.43 1.98
C VAL A 28 -3.59 -16.67 2.85
N THR A 29 -3.20 -16.59 4.12
CA THR A 29 -3.31 -17.65 5.12
C THR A 29 -4.40 -17.38 6.14
N LYS A 30 -4.78 -16.11 6.33
CA LYS A 30 -5.83 -15.72 7.27
C LYS A 30 -6.61 -14.51 6.76
N VAL A 31 -7.93 -14.57 6.92
CA VAL A 31 -8.86 -13.45 6.69
C VAL A 31 -9.85 -13.45 7.85
N GLU A 32 -9.82 -12.41 8.68
CA GLU A 32 -10.64 -12.34 9.90
C GLU A 32 -11.22 -10.95 10.08
N VAL A 33 -12.55 -10.85 10.22
CA VAL A 33 -13.19 -9.59 10.63
C VAL A 33 -12.93 -9.41 12.12
N VAL A 34 -12.32 -8.29 12.51
CA VAL A 34 -11.86 -8.09 13.89
C VAL A 34 -12.77 -7.15 14.69
N GLY A 35 -12.92 -5.90 14.27
CA GLY A 35 -13.60 -4.87 15.06
C GLY A 35 -13.45 -3.48 14.49
N MET A 36 -13.83 -2.47 15.26
CA MET A 36 -13.71 -1.06 14.86
C MET A 36 -12.29 -0.54 15.07
N GLY A 37 -11.80 0.29 14.15
CA GLY A 37 -10.56 1.03 14.35
C GLY A 37 -10.45 2.24 13.44
N ASP A 38 -9.54 3.16 13.78
CA ASP A 38 -9.30 4.38 13.02
C ASP A 38 -8.44 4.08 11.80
N ARG A 39 -9.05 4.20 10.62
CA ARG A 39 -8.40 4.01 9.33
C ARG A 39 -8.03 5.33 8.68
N VAL A 40 -7.11 5.27 7.73
CA VAL A 40 -6.62 6.40 6.96
C VAL A 40 -7.01 6.21 5.48
N CYS A 41 -7.77 7.15 4.92
CA CYS A 41 -7.82 7.38 3.47
C CYS A 41 -6.68 8.30 3.07
N VAL A 42 -6.01 7.97 1.98
CA VAL A 42 -5.06 8.87 1.32
C VAL A 42 -5.65 9.30 -0.01
N ASP A 43 -5.96 10.59 -0.14
CA ASP A 43 -6.38 11.23 -1.39
C ASP A 43 -5.15 11.89 -2.04
N LEU A 44 -4.81 11.48 -3.26
CA LEU A 44 -3.66 11.98 -4.01
C LEU A 44 -4.05 13.12 -4.95
N CYS A 45 -3.10 13.98 -5.28
CA CYS A 45 -3.20 14.97 -6.36
C CYS A 45 -2.93 14.36 -7.75
N SER A 46 -3.14 13.05 -7.91
CA SER A 46 -2.91 12.32 -9.16
C SER A 46 -3.94 11.20 -9.32
N ILE A 47 -4.33 10.92 -10.56
CA ILE A 47 -5.20 9.79 -10.90
C ILE A 47 -4.37 8.51 -11.01
N MET A 48 -4.83 7.45 -10.36
CA MET A 48 -4.29 6.10 -10.46
C MET A 48 -5.09 5.27 -11.46
N ARG A 49 -4.41 4.29 -12.07
CA ARG A 49 -5.01 3.35 -13.03
C ARG A 49 -5.37 2.01 -12.35
N PRO A 50 -6.21 1.18 -12.96
CA PRO A 50 -6.38 -0.21 -12.53
C PRO A 50 -5.02 -0.93 -12.41
N GLY A 51 -4.83 -1.65 -11.31
CA GLY A 51 -3.53 -2.24 -10.97
C GLY A 51 -2.51 -1.29 -10.33
N GLU A 52 -2.86 -0.02 -10.06
CA GLU A 52 -2.05 0.92 -9.27
C GLU A 52 -2.58 1.14 -7.85
N GLY A 53 -1.68 1.31 -6.91
CA GLY A 53 -2.00 1.49 -5.51
C GLY A 53 -0.84 1.97 -4.65
N LEU A 54 -0.97 1.80 -3.34
CA LEU A 54 0.07 2.13 -2.35
C LEU A 54 0.56 0.86 -1.67
N LEU A 55 1.84 0.84 -1.32
CA LEU A 55 2.44 -0.22 -0.50
C LEU A 55 2.22 0.09 0.97
N VAL A 56 1.39 -0.71 1.63
CA VAL A 56 0.96 -0.52 3.03
C VAL A 56 1.15 -1.82 3.80
N GLY A 57 1.61 -1.77 5.05
CA GLY A 57 1.73 -2.96 5.89
C GLY A 57 1.67 -2.62 7.37
N SER A 58 1.25 -3.57 8.21
CA SER A 58 1.33 -3.40 9.66
C SER A 58 2.79 -3.23 10.12
N TYR A 59 3.72 -3.84 9.38
CA TYR A 59 5.16 -3.79 9.62
C TYR A 59 5.90 -3.37 8.35
N ALA A 60 6.97 -2.59 8.49
CA ALA A 60 7.74 -2.09 7.35
C ALA A 60 8.38 -3.22 6.51
N ARG A 61 8.63 -4.39 7.12
CA ARG A 61 9.22 -5.57 6.48
C ARG A 61 8.33 -6.21 5.40
N GLY A 62 7.02 -6.02 5.48
CA GLY A 62 6.05 -6.64 4.58
C GLY A 62 4.92 -5.70 4.20
N MET A 63 5.00 -5.13 3.00
CA MET A 63 4.07 -4.11 2.53
C MET A 63 3.16 -4.67 1.44
N PHE A 64 1.87 -4.81 1.71
CA PHE A 64 0.86 -5.22 0.74
C PHE A 64 0.57 -4.11 -0.27
N LEU A 65 0.32 -4.50 -1.52
CA LEU A 65 -0.09 -3.57 -2.55
C LEU A 65 -1.61 -3.34 -2.49
N VAL A 66 -2.01 -2.28 -1.79
CA VAL A 66 -3.40 -1.87 -1.59
C VAL A 66 -3.87 -1.05 -2.80
N HIS A 67 -4.88 -1.56 -3.49
CA HIS A 67 -5.38 -1.00 -4.74
C HIS A 67 -6.10 0.34 -4.52
N SER A 68 -6.02 1.21 -5.52
CA SER A 68 -6.83 2.44 -5.55
C SER A 68 -8.33 2.14 -5.70
N GLU A 69 -9.17 3.06 -5.22
CA GLU A 69 -10.63 3.01 -5.39
C GLU A 69 -11.03 3.33 -6.85
N CYS A 70 -10.32 2.78 -7.83
CA CYS A 70 -10.53 3.07 -9.25
C CYS A 70 -11.47 2.08 -9.94
N LEU A 71 -11.88 1.00 -9.25
CA LEU A 71 -12.88 0.07 -9.79
C LEU A 71 -14.27 0.61 -9.49
N GLU A 72 -15.08 0.75 -10.53
CA GLU A 72 -16.48 1.13 -10.40
C GLU A 72 -17.31 -0.09 -10.03
N THR A 73 -18.28 0.11 -9.13
CA THR A 73 -19.28 -0.90 -8.77
C THR A 73 -20.67 -0.33 -9.06
N ASN A 74 -21.69 -1.18 -9.07
CA ASN A 74 -23.08 -0.74 -9.28
C ASN A 74 -23.58 0.24 -8.20
N TYR A 75 -22.89 0.32 -7.06
CA TYR A 75 -23.34 1.08 -5.89
C TYR A 75 -22.44 2.28 -5.57
N ILE A 76 -21.18 2.26 -6.02
CA ILE A 76 -20.17 3.25 -5.62
C ILE A 76 -19.39 3.71 -6.85
N ALA A 77 -19.46 5.02 -7.10
CA ALA A 77 -18.67 5.70 -8.12
C ALA A 77 -17.17 5.62 -7.79
N SER A 78 -16.35 5.41 -8.82
CA SER A 78 -14.90 5.32 -8.67
C SER A 78 -14.28 6.63 -8.18
N ARG A 79 -13.24 6.52 -7.36
CA ARG A 79 -12.39 7.61 -6.89
C ARG A 79 -10.94 7.21 -7.15
N PRO A 80 -10.48 7.26 -8.40
CA PRO A 80 -9.16 6.76 -8.80
C PRO A 80 -7.99 7.57 -8.21
N PHE A 81 -8.23 8.63 -7.45
CA PHE A 81 -7.22 9.37 -6.69
C PHE A 81 -7.11 8.90 -5.23
N ARG A 82 -7.97 7.99 -4.76
CA ARG A 82 -8.09 7.57 -3.37
C ARG A 82 -7.56 6.16 -3.15
N VAL A 83 -6.89 5.96 -2.01
CA VAL A 83 -6.62 4.64 -1.43
C VAL A 83 -7.15 4.59 -0.01
N ASN A 84 -7.94 3.58 0.31
CA ASN A 84 -8.35 3.25 1.68
C ASN A 84 -7.22 2.41 2.30
N ALA A 85 -6.18 3.08 2.77
CA ALA A 85 -4.85 2.50 2.94
C ALA A 85 -4.75 1.47 4.08
N GLY A 86 -5.26 1.78 5.28
CA GLY A 86 -5.12 0.94 6.46
C GLY A 86 -5.32 1.72 7.77
N PRO A 87 -5.11 1.12 8.95
CA PRO A 87 -5.19 1.81 10.24
C PRO A 87 -4.07 2.83 10.43
N VAL A 88 -4.26 3.76 11.37
CA VAL A 88 -3.29 4.82 11.71
C VAL A 88 -1.85 4.34 11.94
N HIS A 89 -1.68 3.14 12.52
CA HIS A 89 -0.37 2.56 12.84
C HIS A 89 0.34 1.90 11.64
N ALA A 90 -0.34 1.68 10.52
CA ALA A 90 0.26 0.99 9.39
C ALA A 90 1.28 1.89 8.70
N TYR A 91 2.32 1.27 8.16
CA TYR A 91 3.34 1.95 7.38
C TYR A 91 2.88 2.12 5.93
N VAL A 92 3.36 3.17 5.27
CA VAL A 92 3.29 3.36 3.82
C VAL A 92 4.69 3.61 3.25
N THR A 93 4.94 3.18 2.02
CA THR A 93 6.21 3.47 1.33
C THR A 93 6.24 4.91 0.81
N VAL A 94 7.32 5.63 1.09
CA VAL A 94 7.57 7.02 0.66
C VAL A 94 8.91 7.11 -0.09
N PRO A 95 9.16 8.21 -0.85
CA PRO A 95 10.41 8.36 -1.61
C PRO A 95 11.69 8.27 -0.75
N GLY A 96 12.82 7.98 -1.42
CA GLY A 96 14.12 7.82 -0.77
C GLY A 96 14.30 6.47 -0.07
N GLY A 97 13.49 5.47 -0.46
CA GLY A 97 13.56 4.13 0.13
C GLY A 97 13.14 4.09 1.59
N LYS A 98 12.21 4.94 2.02
CA LYS A 98 11.75 5.05 3.42
C LYS A 98 10.30 4.60 3.58
N THR A 99 9.87 4.52 4.83
CA THR A 99 8.47 4.34 5.23
C THR A 99 8.04 5.46 6.19
N SER A 100 6.74 5.71 6.28
CA SER A 100 6.13 6.62 7.27
C SER A 100 4.86 5.98 7.81
N TYR A 101 4.44 6.31 9.02
CA TYR A 101 3.13 5.90 9.49
C TYR A 101 2.02 6.61 8.70
N LEU A 102 0.91 5.93 8.44
CA LEU A 102 -0.24 6.53 7.76
C LEU A 102 -0.78 7.75 8.52
N SER A 103 -0.69 7.76 9.86
CA SER A 103 -1.07 8.89 10.70
C SER A 103 -0.18 10.13 10.57
N GLU A 104 1.05 9.98 10.06
CA GLU A 104 2.01 11.07 9.87
C GLU A 104 1.90 11.74 8.50
N LEU A 105 1.14 11.12 7.58
CA LEU A 105 0.89 11.72 6.28
C LEU A 105 0.05 13.00 6.42
N GLY A 106 0.34 13.95 5.54
CA GLY A 106 -0.40 15.21 5.45
C GLY A 106 -0.34 15.77 4.04
N SER A 107 -1.14 16.81 3.78
CA SER A 107 -1.15 17.51 2.50
C SER A 107 0.26 18.00 2.12
N GLY A 108 0.62 17.82 0.85
CA GLY A 108 1.93 18.18 0.32
C GLY A 108 3.05 17.16 0.58
N LYS A 109 2.80 16.11 1.39
CA LYS A 109 3.74 14.99 1.52
C LYS A 109 3.76 14.15 0.24
N GLU A 110 4.83 13.38 0.08
CA GLU A 110 5.02 12.49 -1.07
C GLU A 110 4.85 11.03 -0.65
N VAL A 111 4.22 10.23 -1.52
CA VAL A 111 4.12 8.77 -1.40
C VAL A 111 4.51 8.10 -2.71
N ILE A 112 4.80 6.80 -2.65
CA ILE A 112 5.09 6.00 -3.83
C ILE A 112 3.81 5.30 -4.29
N VAL A 113 3.36 5.62 -5.51
CA VAL A 113 2.37 4.84 -6.23
C VAL A 113 3.09 3.80 -7.05
N ILE A 114 2.66 2.54 -6.95
CA ILE A 114 3.24 1.42 -7.67
C ILE A 114 2.15 0.63 -8.39
N ASN A 115 2.50 0.07 -9.54
CA ASN A 115 1.61 -0.80 -10.30
C ASN A 115 1.92 -2.30 -10.07
N GLN A 116 1.05 -3.16 -10.59
CA GLN A 116 1.16 -4.62 -10.53
C GLN A 116 2.47 -5.19 -11.11
N SER A 117 3.16 -4.46 -12.01
CA SER A 117 4.46 -4.87 -12.59
C SER A 117 5.67 -4.29 -11.84
N GLY A 118 5.45 -3.62 -10.71
CA GLY A 118 6.49 -3.01 -9.89
C GLY A 118 6.98 -1.64 -10.37
N LEU A 119 6.43 -1.11 -11.48
CA LEU A 119 6.75 0.26 -11.90
C LEU A 119 6.12 1.24 -10.92
N TRP A 120 6.90 2.22 -10.49
CA TRP A 120 6.47 3.17 -9.48
C TRP A 120 6.74 4.60 -9.90
N ARG A 121 6.05 5.52 -9.23
CA ARG A 121 6.20 6.97 -9.38
C ARG A 121 5.87 7.67 -8.07
N THR A 122 6.47 8.83 -7.85
CA THR A 122 6.11 9.71 -6.74
C THR A 122 4.77 10.41 -7.00
N ALA A 123 3.91 10.48 -5.99
CA ALA A 123 2.66 11.23 -6.01
C ALA A 123 2.54 12.12 -4.78
N ILE A 124 1.88 13.27 -4.94
CA ILE A 124 1.63 14.22 -3.86
C ILE A 124 0.32 13.84 -3.16
N VAL A 125 0.35 13.81 -1.83
CA VAL A 125 -0.82 13.66 -0.98
C VAL A 125 -1.59 14.98 -0.98
N GLY A 126 -2.83 14.95 -1.45
CA GLY A 126 -3.73 16.10 -1.41
C GLY A 126 -4.40 16.24 -0.05
N ARG A 127 -4.96 15.14 0.48
CA ARG A 127 -5.61 15.12 1.79
C ARG A 127 -5.50 13.74 2.44
N VAL A 128 -5.46 13.75 3.76
CA VAL A 128 -5.59 12.56 4.60
C VAL A 128 -6.89 12.64 5.39
N LYS A 129 -7.67 11.55 5.42
CA LYS A 129 -8.91 11.47 6.21
C LYS A 129 -8.80 10.29 7.16
N ILE A 130 -8.97 10.55 8.46
CA ILE A 130 -9.02 9.55 9.51
C ILE A 130 -10.47 9.38 9.95
N GLU A 131 -10.96 8.14 9.98
CA GLU A 131 -12.31 7.82 10.46
C GLU A 131 -12.37 6.38 10.98
N SER A 132 -13.25 6.13 11.97
CA SER A 132 -13.45 4.80 12.53
C SER A 132 -14.34 3.94 11.63
N ARG A 133 -13.86 2.74 11.28
CA ARG A 133 -14.59 1.77 10.43
C ARG A 133 -14.36 0.33 10.92
N PRO A 134 -15.24 -0.62 10.55
CA PRO A 134 -14.98 -2.03 10.75
C PRO A 134 -13.73 -2.46 9.97
N LEU A 135 -12.86 -3.22 10.61
CA LEU A 135 -11.60 -3.70 10.06
C LEU A 135 -11.60 -5.21 9.82
N ILE A 136 -10.79 -5.62 8.85
CA ILE A 136 -10.45 -7.00 8.55
C ILE A 136 -8.93 -7.17 8.67
N LEU A 137 -8.49 -8.20 9.38
CA LEU A 137 -7.10 -8.65 9.44
C LEU A 137 -6.86 -9.63 8.28
N VAL A 138 -5.82 -9.37 7.52
CA VAL A 138 -5.32 -10.26 6.47
C VAL A 138 -3.89 -10.65 6.82
N GLU A 139 -3.60 -11.94 6.83
CA GLU A 139 -2.24 -12.48 6.86
C GLU A 139 -1.94 -13.21 5.55
N ALA A 140 -0.73 -13.04 5.05
CA ALA A 140 -0.26 -13.74 3.86
C ALA A 140 1.18 -14.21 4.06
N LYS A 141 1.44 -15.47 3.66
CA LYS A 141 2.76 -16.09 3.69
C LYS A 141 3.46 -15.86 2.36
N ASP A 142 4.73 -15.44 2.43
CA ASP A 142 5.60 -15.31 1.26
C ASP A 142 5.72 -16.64 0.52
N ASN A 143 5.51 -16.66 -0.80
CA ASN A 143 5.63 -17.88 -1.60
C ASN A 143 7.09 -18.30 -1.84
N SER A 144 8.05 -17.39 -1.63
CA SER A 144 9.48 -17.60 -1.82
C SER A 144 10.26 -17.79 -0.51
N GLY A 145 9.58 -17.80 0.65
CA GLY A 145 10.21 -17.91 1.96
C GLY A 145 9.23 -18.33 3.07
N ASP A 146 9.66 -18.19 4.32
CA ASP A 146 8.84 -18.56 5.49
C ASP A 146 8.25 -17.36 6.26
N GLU A 147 8.45 -16.15 5.76
CA GLU A 147 7.92 -14.94 6.39
C GLU A 147 6.41 -14.83 6.17
N THR A 148 5.70 -14.41 7.22
CA THR A 148 4.28 -14.06 7.19
C THR A 148 4.15 -12.57 7.44
N TYR A 149 3.35 -11.91 6.61
CA TYR A 149 3.07 -10.49 6.70
C TYR A 149 1.60 -10.29 7.06
N SER A 150 1.30 -9.18 7.72
CA SER A 150 -0.06 -8.83 8.11
C SER A 150 -0.41 -7.39 7.73
N ILE A 151 -1.71 -7.18 7.46
CA ILE A 151 -2.30 -5.86 7.23
C ILE A 151 -3.72 -5.85 7.78
N PHE A 152 -4.11 -4.72 8.37
CA PHE A 152 -5.51 -4.42 8.63
C PHE A 152 -6.05 -3.49 7.55
N LEU A 153 -7.25 -3.78 7.07
CA LEU A 153 -7.93 -3.00 6.04
C LEU A 153 -9.36 -2.72 6.49
N GLN A 154 -10.00 -1.70 5.92
CA GLN A 154 -11.43 -1.51 6.13
C GLN A 154 -12.20 -2.65 5.46
N ASN A 155 -13.15 -3.24 6.18
CA ASN A 155 -14.07 -4.24 5.63
C ASN A 155 -15.11 -3.57 4.72
N ALA A 156 -14.75 -3.32 3.45
CA ALA A 156 -15.62 -2.76 2.42
C ALA A 156 -15.20 -3.21 1.02
N GLU A 157 -16.15 -3.26 0.09
CA GLU A 157 -15.93 -3.71 -1.29
C GLU A 157 -14.99 -2.80 -2.11
N THR A 158 -14.85 -1.54 -1.69
CA THR A 158 -13.97 -0.54 -2.32
C THR A 158 -12.50 -0.68 -1.90
N VAL A 159 -12.20 -1.60 -0.99
CA VAL A 159 -10.83 -1.88 -0.52
C VAL A 159 -10.42 -3.21 -1.10
N ALA A 160 -9.32 -3.22 -1.86
CA ALA A 160 -8.87 -4.41 -2.56
C ALA A 160 -7.35 -4.55 -2.49
N LEU A 161 -6.87 -5.79 -2.56
CA LEU A 161 -5.46 -6.12 -2.70
C LEU A 161 -5.17 -6.50 -4.15
N ILE A 162 -4.07 -5.99 -4.69
CA ILE A 162 -3.65 -6.27 -6.06
C ILE A 162 -3.13 -7.72 -6.13
N THR A 163 -3.62 -8.46 -7.12
CA THR A 163 -3.24 -9.86 -7.36
C THR A 163 -2.06 -9.94 -8.32
N PRO A 164 -1.32 -11.06 -8.40
CA PRO A 164 -0.38 -11.29 -9.49
C PRO A 164 -1.11 -11.40 -10.84
N ASN A 165 -0.41 -11.04 -11.92
CA ASN A 165 -0.95 -11.11 -13.28
C ASN A 165 -0.83 -12.55 -13.82
N THR A 166 -1.60 -13.50 -13.28
CA THR A 166 -1.45 -14.94 -13.55
C THR A 166 -2.74 -15.67 -13.94
N GLY A 167 -3.84 -14.96 -14.21
CA GLY A 167 -5.14 -15.60 -14.52
C GLY A 167 -5.80 -15.13 -15.81
N SER A 168 -6.50 -16.05 -16.47
CA SER A 168 -7.39 -15.81 -17.63
C SER A 168 -8.57 -14.86 -17.32
N SER A 169 -8.75 -14.47 -16.05
CA SER A 169 -9.84 -13.64 -15.58
C SER A 169 -9.62 -12.13 -15.78
N GLY A 170 -8.39 -11.70 -16.08
CA GLY A 170 -8.04 -10.28 -16.24
C GLY A 170 -8.24 -9.42 -14.98
N ARG A 171 -8.51 -10.04 -13.83
CA ARG A 171 -8.77 -9.34 -12.56
C ARG A 171 -7.46 -8.85 -11.95
N THR A 172 -7.35 -7.53 -11.75
CA THR A 172 -6.15 -6.87 -11.22
C THR A 172 -6.14 -6.77 -9.70
N ALA A 173 -7.29 -6.91 -9.04
CA ALA A 173 -7.41 -6.83 -7.58
C ALA A 173 -8.61 -7.64 -7.04
N ILE A 174 -8.49 -8.13 -5.81
CA ILE A 174 -9.56 -8.81 -5.07
C ILE A 174 -10.01 -7.89 -3.93
N PRO A 175 -11.29 -7.47 -3.90
CA PRO A 175 -11.90 -6.79 -2.76
C PRO A 175 -11.73 -7.63 -1.49
N VAL A 176 -11.41 -6.98 -0.38
CA VAL A 176 -11.19 -7.67 0.90
C VAL A 176 -12.44 -8.41 1.39
N THR A 177 -13.63 -7.98 0.98
CA THR A 177 -14.90 -8.66 1.27
C THR A 177 -15.07 -9.99 0.52
N SER A 178 -14.30 -10.22 -0.54
CA SER A 178 -14.30 -11.44 -1.35
C SER A 178 -12.99 -12.24 -1.22
N LEU A 179 -12.04 -11.74 -0.44
CA LEU A 179 -10.73 -12.35 -0.24
C LEU A 179 -10.86 -13.59 0.64
N LYS A 180 -10.17 -14.67 0.27
CA LYS A 180 -10.18 -15.94 0.99
C LYS A 180 -8.78 -16.52 1.13
N VAL A 181 -8.65 -17.46 2.07
CA VAL A 181 -7.43 -18.28 2.21
C VAL A 181 -7.13 -18.98 0.89
N GLY A 182 -5.86 -18.94 0.47
CA GLY A 182 -5.38 -19.48 -0.80
C GLY A 182 -5.36 -18.48 -1.95
N ASP A 183 -5.97 -17.29 -1.82
CA ASP A 183 -5.81 -16.23 -2.82
C ASP A 183 -4.36 -15.70 -2.82
N GLU A 184 -3.82 -15.37 -3.99
CA GLU A 184 -2.50 -14.75 -4.12
C GLU A 184 -2.61 -13.22 -4.20
N VAL A 185 -1.75 -12.53 -3.46
CA VAL A 185 -1.62 -11.07 -3.46
C VAL A 185 -0.17 -10.64 -3.68
N LEU A 186 0.02 -9.39 -4.08
CA LEU A 186 1.35 -8.79 -4.22
C LEU A 186 1.77 -8.06 -2.95
N VAL A 187 2.96 -8.39 -2.47
CA VAL A 187 3.62 -7.75 -1.33
C VAL A 187 5.02 -7.28 -1.74
N ARG A 188 5.54 -6.25 -1.10
CA ARG A 188 6.95 -5.88 -1.16
C ARG A 188 7.62 -6.25 0.14
N LYS A 189 8.61 -7.13 0.05
CA LYS A 189 9.55 -7.38 1.13
C LYS A 189 10.50 -6.19 1.28
N GLN A 190 10.68 -5.69 2.49
CA GLN A 190 11.80 -4.82 2.85
C GLN A 190 12.75 -5.57 3.77
N GLY A 191 14.05 -5.29 3.65
CA GLY A 191 15.06 -5.75 4.59
C GLY A 191 14.81 -5.25 6.02
N ALA A 192 15.68 -5.67 6.95
CA ALA A 192 15.52 -5.59 8.41
C ALA A 192 14.95 -4.28 8.97
N ALA A 193 14.35 -4.41 10.17
CA ALA A 193 13.52 -3.42 10.87
C ALA A 193 13.96 -1.95 10.68
N ARG A 194 13.01 -1.09 10.34
CA ARG A 194 13.23 0.34 10.10
C ARG A 194 12.46 1.14 11.14
N HIS A 195 13.16 1.81 12.06
CA HIS A 195 12.56 2.85 12.90
C HIS A 195 12.70 4.19 12.15
N THR A 196 11.61 4.96 11.99
CA THR A 196 11.63 6.29 11.36
C THR A 196 12.22 6.34 9.93
N GLY A 197 12.09 5.25 9.16
CA GLY A 197 12.54 5.19 7.77
C GLY A 197 14.06 5.13 7.58
N ILE A 198 14.83 4.86 8.64
CA ILE A 198 16.26 4.58 8.59
C ILE A 198 16.47 3.09 8.87
N GLU A 199 17.34 2.44 8.11
CA GLU A 199 17.77 1.06 8.38
C GLU A 199 18.64 1.08 9.63
N ILE A 200 18.14 0.52 10.73
CA ILE A 200 18.86 0.44 11.98
C ILE A 200 19.08 -1.05 12.28
N GLN A 201 20.34 -1.44 12.51
CA GLN A 201 20.66 -2.75 13.09
C GLN A 201 20.37 -2.73 14.59
N GLU A 202 19.12 -2.50 14.98
CA GLU A 202 18.67 -2.59 16.37
C GLU A 202 17.82 -3.85 16.58
N PHE A 203 17.91 -4.42 17.78
CA PHE A 203 17.07 -5.54 18.18
C PHE A 203 15.63 -5.05 18.39
N ILE A 204 14.76 -5.33 17.42
CA ILE A 204 13.35 -4.96 17.46
C ILE A 204 12.52 -6.23 17.40
N VAL A 205 11.59 -6.39 18.35
CA VAL A 205 10.61 -7.49 18.37
C VAL A 205 9.24 -6.92 18.04
N GLU A 206 8.77 -7.20 16.84
CA GLU A 206 7.42 -6.89 16.34
C GLU A 206 6.56 -8.17 16.37
N ARG A 207 5.38 -8.12 17.02
CA ARG A 207 4.44 -9.26 17.15
C ARG A 207 3.04 -8.84 16.74
#